data_AF-A0A847NLI3-F1
#
_entry.id   AF-A0A847NLI3-F1
#
_cell.length_a   1.000
_cell.length_b   1.000
_cell.length_c   1.000
_cell.angle_alpha   90.00
_cell.angle_beta   90.00
_cell.angle_gamma   90.00
#
_symmetry.space_group_name_H-M   'P 1'
#
loop_
_entity.id
_entity.type
_entity.pdbx_description
1 polymer ?
#
loop_
_entity_poly.entity_id
_entity_poly.type
_entity_poly.pdbx_seq_one_letter_code
_entity_poly.pdbx_strand_id
1 'polypeptide(L)'
;FFIAIDFDSLTSFVKRQFSEKGNEIIDKIKGYMVNTLSVVIRSYGLIMLITFIELSIGLSIIGIPNAILIAFLIAIFDILPVLGTGGIMIPWTLMTFIQRDFKTGLGLLLIYIFVTVMRNILEPKIVGGQLGLHPVITLMSMFVGAKLLGVVGLFGFPIILSLLRHLNSTGVIKLFK
;
A
#
# COMPACT_ATOMS: atom_id res chain seq x y z
N PHE A 1 1.83 -11.35 -15.74
CA PHE A 1 3.10 -11.41 -16.49
C PHE A 1 2.91 -11.09 -17.97
N PHE A 2 1.98 -11.75 -18.69
CA PHE A 2 1.67 -11.44 -20.11
C PHE A 2 1.18 -10.00 -20.38
N ILE A 3 0.33 -9.44 -19.51
CA ILE A 3 -0.26 -8.10 -19.70
C ILE A 3 0.78 -6.95 -19.65
N ALA A 4 1.91 -7.15 -18.95
CA ALA A 4 2.96 -6.14 -18.84
C ALA A 4 3.91 -6.13 -20.04
N ILE A 5 4.14 -7.29 -20.67
CA ILE A 5 5.01 -7.44 -21.85
C ILE A 5 4.33 -6.91 -23.11
N ASP A 6 3.00 -7.09 -23.22
CA ASP A 6 2.23 -6.59 -24.37
C ASP A 6 1.70 -5.15 -24.19
N PHE A 7 2.12 -4.42 -23.16
CA PHE A 7 1.56 -3.10 -22.84
C PHE A 7 1.71 -2.11 -24.00
N ASP A 8 2.84 -2.13 -24.72
CA ASP A 8 3.07 -1.26 -25.87
C ASP A 8 2.31 -1.69 -27.13
N SER A 9 2.17 -3.00 -27.37
CA SER A 9 1.30 -3.54 -28.42
C SER A 9 -0.18 -3.23 -28.15
N LEU A 10 -0.64 -3.36 -26.90
CA LEU A 10 -2.01 -3.06 -26.51
C LEU A 10 -2.29 -1.55 -26.63
N THR A 11 -1.36 -0.71 -26.17
CA THR A 11 -1.55 0.75 -26.25
C THR A 11 -1.58 1.22 -27.69
N SER A 12 -0.69 0.73 -28.55
CA SER A 12 -0.64 1.12 -29.96
C SER A 12 -1.87 0.62 -30.75
N PHE A 13 -2.39 -0.56 -30.41
CA PHE A 13 -3.63 -1.08 -30.99
C PHE A 13 -4.84 -0.23 -30.57
N VAL A 14 -4.93 0.14 -29.28
CA VAL A 14 -6.00 1.01 -28.77
C VAL A 14 -5.89 2.43 -29.36
N LYS A 15 -4.67 3.01 -29.42
CA LYS A 15 -4.44 4.31 -30.05
C LYS A 15 -4.85 4.36 -31.52
N ARG A 16 -4.75 3.24 -32.25
CA ARG A 16 -5.23 3.12 -33.63
C ARG A 16 -6.74 3.08 -33.77
N GLN A 17 -7.48 2.76 -32.71
CA GLN A 17 -8.95 2.70 -32.73
C GLN A 17 -9.63 4.01 -32.34
N PHE A 18 -8.88 5.02 -31.87
CA PHE A 18 -9.43 6.30 -31.40
C PHE A 18 -8.89 7.50 -32.20
N SER A 19 -9.65 8.61 -32.22
CA SER A 19 -9.28 9.87 -32.88
C SER A 19 -8.13 10.59 -32.16
N GLU A 20 -7.57 11.67 -32.73
CA GLU A 20 -6.48 12.46 -32.10
C GLU A 20 -6.78 12.85 -30.64
N LYS A 21 -8.04 13.18 -30.32
CA LYS A 21 -8.48 13.46 -28.95
C LYS A 21 -8.38 12.25 -28.01
N GLY A 22 -8.62 11.04 -28.51
CA GLY A 22 -8.46 9.81 -27.73
C GLY A 22 -6.99 9.47 -27.46
N ASN A 23 -6.10 9.79 -28.42
CA ASN A 23 -4.66 9.61 -28.23
C ASN A 23 -4.10 10.53 -27.13
N GLU A 24 -4.54 11.79 -27.07
CA GLU A 24 -4.18 12.70 -25.97
C GLU A 24 -4.65 12.19 -24.59
N ILE A 25 -5.84 11.59 -24.52
CA ILE A 25 -6.38 11.01 -23.28
C ILE A 25 -5.53 9.80 -22.84
N ILE A 26 -5.16 8.93 -23.77
CA ILE A 26 -4.31 7.76 -23.50
C ILE A 26 -2.94 8.18 -22.98
N ASP A 27 -2.32 9.22 -23.56
CA ASP A 27 -1.03 9.72 -23.10
C ASP A 27 -1.09 10.36 -21.72
N LYS A 28 -2.17 11.08 -21.41
CA LYS A 28 -2.43 11.58 -20.05
C LYS A 28 -2.60 10.45 -19.03
N ILE A 29 -3.32 9.39 -19.38
CA ILE A 29 -3.52 8.21 -18.52
C ILE A 29 -2.18 7.49 -18.28
N LYS A 30 -1.39 7.25 -19.34
CA LYS A 30 -0.05 6.65 -19.20
C LYS A 30 0.84 7.47 -18.29
N GLY A 31 0.91 8.79 -18.50
CA GLY A 31 1.70 9.69 -17.65
C GLY A 31 1.26 9.65 -16.18
N TYR A 32 -0.05 9.67 -15.93
CA TYR A 32 -0.61 9.60 -14.58
C TYR A 32 -0.31 8.25 -13.89
N MET A 33 -0.43 7.13 -14.62
CA MET A 33 -0.12 5.79 -14.08
C MET A 33 1.35 5.64 -13.72
N VAL A 34 2.28 6.05 -14.60
CA VAL A 34 3.73 5.96 -14.33
C VAL A 34 4.10 6.81 -13.12
N ASN A 35 3.56 8.02 -13.02
CA ASN A 35 3.79 8.88 -11.87
C ASN A 35 3.24 8.25 -10.59
N THR A 36 2.00 7.75 -10.61
CA THR A 36 1.36 7.10 -9.46
C THR A 36 2.14 5.86 -9.00
N LEU A 37 2.66 5.04 -9.91
CA LEU A 37 3.50 3.89 -9.57
C LEU A 37 4.80 4.31 -8.89
N SER A 38 5.49 5.32 -9.42
CA SER A 38 6.73 5.84 -8.81
C SER A 38 6.48 6.38 -7.39
N VAL A 39 5.38 7.09 -7.24
CA VAL A 39 4.83 7.60 -5.98
C VAL A 39 4.57 6.48 -4.96
N VAL A 40 3.89 5.41 -5.37
CA VAL A 40 3.57 4.26 -4.52
C VAL A 40 4.86 3.57 -4.08
N ILE A 41 5.78 3.31 -5.00
CA ILE A 41 7.08 2.68 -4.68
C ILE A 41 7.84 3.50 -3.64
N ARG A 42 7.92 4.83 -3.81
CA ARG A 42 8.57 5.72 -2.83
C ARG A 42 7.86 5.70 -1.48
N SER A 43 6.53 5.66 -1.49
CA SER A 43 5.70 5.62 -0.28
C SER A 43 5.94 4.34 0.54
N TYR A 44 5.89 3.18 -0.11
CA TYR A 44 6.16 1.90 0.53
C TYR A 44 7.61 1.78 1.00
N GLY A 45 8.57 2.34 0.25
CA GLY A 45 9.96 2.47 0.70
C GLY A 45 10.09 3.22 2.02
N LEU A 46 9.39 4.34 2.17
CA LEU A 46 9.39 5.12 3.41
C LEU A 46 8.70 4.37 4.56
N ILE A 47 7.56 3.73 4.29
CA ILE A 47 6.83 2.92 5.30
C ILE A 47 7.71 1.78 5.81
N MET A 48 8.37 1.03 4.91
CA MET A 48 9.28 -0.06 5.30
C MET A 48 10.42 0.44 6.20
N LEU A 49 10.99 1.62 5.91
CA LEU A 49 12.06 2.20 6.70
C LEU A 49 11.57 2.60 8.10
N ILE A 50 10.35 3.15 8.21
CA ILE A 50 9.73 3.45 9.50
C ILE A 50 9.48 2.16 10.29
N THR A 51 8.86 1.15 9.66
CA THR A 51 8.60 -0.16 10.28
C THR A 51 9.89 -0.80 10.78
N PHE A 52 10.98 -0.71 10.00
CA PHE A 52 12.29 -1.22 10.39
C PHE A 52 12.83 -0.56 11.67
N ILE A 53 12.72 0.76 11.77
CA ILE A 53 13.17 1.51 12.96
C ILE A 53 12.31 1.14 14.17
N GLU A 54 10.99 1.13 14.03
CA GLU A 54 10.05 0.78 15.10
C GLU A 54 10.31 -0.62 15.65
N LEU A 55 10.47 -1.61 14.77
CA LEU A 55 10.77 -2.98 15.15
C LEU A 55 12.18 -3.11 15.75
N SER A 56 13.18 -2.44 15.20
CA SER A 56 14.55 -2.47 15.72
C SER A 56 14.59 -1.96 17.15
N ILE A 57 13.94 -0.83 17.44
CA ILE A 57 13.85 -0.25 18.78
C ILE A 57 13.06 -1.19 19.70
N GLY A 58 11.86 -1.61 19.28
CA GLY A 58 10.99 -2.45 20.09
C GLY A 58 11.65 -3.78 20.47
N LEU A 59 12.19 -4.51 19.49
CA LEU A 59 12.85 -5.81 19.73
C LEU A 59 14.10 -5.66 20.59
N SER A 60 14.84 -4.55 20.44
CA SER A 60 16.01 -4.27 21.28
C SER A 60 15.63 -3.99 22.72
N ILE A 61 14.52 -3.29 22.98
CA ILE A 61 14.00 -3.04 24.34
C ILE A 61 13.60 -4.34 25.04
N ILE A 62 13.02 -5.29 24.30
CA ILE A 62 12.69 -6.63 24.84
C ILE A 62 13.96 -7.45 25.13
N GLY A 63 15.09 -7.12 24.50
CA GLY A 63 16.35 -7.87 24.63
C GLY A 63 16.43 -9.07 23.68
N ILE A 64 15.72 -9.04 22.56
CA ILE A 64 15.78 -10.09 21.54
C ILE A 64 17.18 -10.10 20.88
N PRO A 65 17.88 -11.24 20.83
CA PRO A 65 19.16 -11.32 20.13
C PRO A 65 18.97 -11.07 18.63
N ASN A 66 19.90 -10.35 18.02
CA ASN A 66 19.84 -9.96 16.60
C ASN A 66 18.59 -9.15 16.22
N ALA A 67 18.04 -8.36 17.15
CA ALA A 67 16.85 -7.52 16.96
C ALA A 67 16.87 -6.72 15.64
N ILE A 68 18.01 -6.10 15.29
CA ILE A 68 18.16 -5.30 14.06
C ILE A 68 18.02 -6.19 12.81
N LEU A 69 18.67 -7.36 12.79
CA LEU A 69 18.62 -8.27 11.65
C LEU A 69 17.20 -8.82 11.46
N ILE A 70 16.54 -9.19 12.55
CA ILE A 70 15.16 -9.67 12.53
C ILE A 70 14.21 -8.56 12.06
N ALA A 71 14.35 -7.34 12.58
CA ALA A 71 13.57 -6.18 12.15
C ALA A 71 13.75 -5.90 10.65
N PHE A 72 14.97 -6.03 10.13
CA PHE A 72 15.25 -5.86 8.70
C PHE A 72 14.52 -6.89 7.84
N LEU A 73 14.57 -8.16 8.24
CA LEU A 73 13.85 -9.23 7.53
C LEU A 73 12.34 -8.99 7.57
N ILE A 74 11.79 -8.63 8.72
CA ILE A 74 10.36 -8.34 8.85
C ILE A 74 9.97 -7.14 7.98
N ALA A 75 10.76 -6.07 7.96
CA ALA A 75 10.50 -4.89 7.14
C ALA A 75 10.54 -5.19 5.62
N ILE A 76 11.41 -6.09 5.18
CA ILE A 76 11.41 -6.55 3.77
C ILE A 76 10.13 -7.34 3.46
N PHE A 77 9.73 -8.25 4.35
CA PHE A 77 8.47 -8.98 4.20
C PHE A 77 7.24 -8.06 4.29
N ASP A 78 7.37 -6.92 4.97
CA ASP A 78 6.31 -5.95 5.19
C ASP A 78 5.83 -5.23 3.91
N ILE A 79 6.61 -5.34 2.83
CA ILE A 79 6.24 -4.83 1.51
C ILE A 79 4.90 -5.39 1.01
N LEU A 80 4.48 -6.55 1.54
CA LEU A 80 3.19 -7.17 1.26
C LEU A 80 2.09 -6.52 2.13
N PRO A 81 1.09 -5.83 1.54
CA PRO A 81 0.08 -5.10 2.30
C PRO A 81 -0.86 -5.97 3.15
N VAL A 82 -0.92 -7.28 2.91
CA VAL A 82 -1.93 -8.19 3.50
C VAL A 82 -1.33 -9.09 4.56
N LEU A 83 -0.12 -9.58 4.29
CA LEU A 83 0.62 -10.45 5.20
C LEU A 83 1.45 -9.60 6.15
N GLY A 84 2.18 -8.61 5.61
CA GLY A 84 2.88 -7.58 6.37
C GLY A 84 3.73 -8.09 7.54
N THR A 85 3.94 -7.21 8.51
CA THR A 85 4.51 -7.52 9.82
C THR A 85 3.70 -8.57 10.60
N GLY A 86 2.38 -8.60 10.41
CA GLY A 86 1.48 -9.53 11.11
C GLY A 86 1.77 -11.01 10.80
N GLY A 87 2.17 -11.32 9.57
CA GLY A 87 2.51 -12.68 9.16
C GLY A 87 3.68 -13.29 9.94
N ILE A 88 4.60 -12.48 10.46
CA ILE A 88 5.74 -12.94 11.25
C ILE A 88 5.50 -12.71 12.75
N MET A 89 5.03 -11.52 13.12
CA MET A 89 4.84 -11.14 14.52
C MET A 89 3.76 -11.97 15.23
N ILE A 90 2.65 -12.31 14.56
CA ILE A 90 1.55 -13.06 15.18
C ILE A 90 1.98 -14.50 15.53
N PRO A 91 2.49 -15.32 14.58
CA PRO A 91 2.93 -16.67 14.92
C PRO A 91 4.06 -16.66 15.96
N TRP A 92 4.97 -15.70 15.88
CA TRP A 92 6.07 -15.60 16.82
C TRP A 92 5.58 -15.32 18.24
N THR A 93 4.68 -14.34 18.40
CA THR A 93 4.05 -14.02 19.69
C THR A 93 3.32 -15.23 20.28
N LEU A 94 2.56 -15.97 19.46
CA LEU A 94 1.86 -17.18 19.90
C LEU A 94 2.83 -18.28 20.35
N MET A 95 3.91 -18.51 19.60
CA MET A 95 4.94 -19.48 19.99
C MET A 95 5.59 -19.12 21.32
N THR A 96 5.88 -17.85 21.56
CA THR A 96 6.48 -17.37 22.82
C THR A 96 5.54 -17.59 24.01
N PHE A 97 4.23 -17.37 23.84
CA PHE A 97 3.25 -17.69 24.88
C PHE A 97 3.12 -19.20 25.15
N ILE A 98 3.20 -20.04 24.13
CA ILE A 98 3.21 -21.50 24.29
C ILE A 98 4.45 -21.96 25.09
N GLN A 99 5.58 -21.30 24.89
CA GLN A 99 6.83 -21.54 25.64
C GLN A 99 6.77 -21.02 27.09
N ARG A 100 5.63 -20.47 27.54
CA ARG A 100 5.40 -19.87 28.86
C ARG A 100 6.26 -18.64 29.17
N ASP A 101 6.87 -18.01 28.17
CA ASP A 101 7.54 -16.72 28.33
C ASP A 101 6.55 -15.57 28.13
N PHE A 102 5.76 -15.31 29.16
CA PHE A 102 4.74 -14.26 29.11
C PHE A 102 5.32 -12.85 29.01
N LYS A 103 6.54 -12.60 29.50
CA LYS A 103 7.17 -11.28 29.45
C LYS A 103 7.51 -10.91 28.02
N THR A 104 8.24 -11.79 27.33
CA THR A 104 8.63 -11.59 25.93
C THR A 104 7.41 -11.61 25.01
N GLY A 105 6.46 -12.53 25.23
CA GLY A 105 5.23 -12.61 24.45
C GLY A 105 4.37 -11.35 24.54
N LEU A 106 4.21 -10.78 25.74
CA LEU A 106 3.46 -9.53 25.91
C LEU A 106 4.18 -8.35 25.26
N GLY A 107 5.51 -8.30 25.36
CA GLY A 107 6.32 -7.28 24.67
C GLY A 107 6.15 -7.34 23.15
N LEU A 108 6.25 -8.53 22.55
CA LEU A 108 6.07 -8.72 21.10
C LEU A 108 4.67 -8.29 20.67
N LEU A 109 3.64 -8.64 21.45
CA LEU A 109 2.26 -8.25 21.18
C LEU A 109 2.07 -6.72 21.21
N LEU A 110 2.65 -6.04 22.19
CA LEU A 110 2.58 -4.57 22.29
C LEU A 110 3.28 -3.89 21.12
N ILE A 111 4.47 -4.35 20.74
CA ILE A 111 5.17 -3.83 19.55
C ILE A 111 4.34 -4.07 18.30
N TYR A 112 3.78 -5.27 18.14
CA TYR A 112 2.96 -5.60 16.99
C TYR A 112 1.77 -4.65 16.84
N ILE A 113 1.04 -4.40 17.94
CA ILE A 113 -0.09 -3.48 17.96
C ILE A 113 0.39 -2.06 17.61
N PHE A 114 1.48 -1.60 18.22
CA PHE A 114 2.03 -0.27 17.96
C PHE A 114 2.38 -0.07 16.48
N VAL A 115 3.17 -0.99 15.90
CA VAL A 115 3.57 -0.94 14.48
C VAL A 115 2.34 -1.03 13.57
N THR A 116 1.36 -1.87 13.90
CA THR A 116 0.13 -2.01 13.11
C THR A 116 -0.69 -0.71 13.11
N VAL A 117 -0.81 -0.04 14.27
CA VAL A 117 -1.51 1.24 14.37
C VAL A 117 -0.78 2.32 13.57
N MET A 118 0.54 2.43 13.74
CA MET A 118 1.36 3.39 12.99
C MET A 118 1.23 3.18 11.49
N ARG A 119 1.31 1.93 11.02
CA ARG A 119 1.10 1.58 9.61
C ARG A 119 -0.28 2.01 9.10
N ASN A 120 -1.35 1.67 9.82
CA ASN A 120 -2.72 2.04 9.41
C ASN A 120 -2.93 3.55 9.31
N ILE A 121 -2.13 4.36 10.02
CA ILE A 121 -2.16 5.83 9.93
C ILE A 121 -1.27 6.33 8.78
N LEU A 122 -0.06 5.79 8.66
CA LEU A 122 0.95 6.23 7.70
C LEU A 122 0.57 5.86 6.26
N GLU A 123 0.06 4.66 6.04
CA GLU A 123 -0.29 4.14 4.71
C GLU A 123 -1.29 5.04 3.97
N PRO A 124 -2.48 5.39 4.52
CA PRO A 124 -3.40 6.30 3.84
C PRO A 124 -2.89 7.74 3.77
N LYS A 125 -2.04 8.18 4.71
CA LYS A 125 -1.49 9.55 4.70
C LYS A 125 -0.45 9.73 3.59
N ILE A 126 0.45 8.77 3.44
CA ILE A 126 1.56 8.81 2.47
C ILE A 126 1.07 8.43 1.08
N VAL A 127 0.20 7.41 0.96
CA VAL A 127 -0.35 6.94 -0.32
C VAL A 127 -1.52 7.82 -0.78
N GLY A 128 -2.43 8.18 0.13
CA GLY A 128 -3.65 8.94 -0.20
C GLY A 128 -3.39 10.40 -0.58
N GLY A 129 -2.36 11.04 -0.02
CA GLY A 129 -1.98 12.41 -0.38
C GLY A 129 -1.53 12.55 -1.85
N GLN A 130 -1.06 11.47 -2.46
CA GLN A 130 -0.51 11.50 -3.82
C GLN A 130 -1.54 11.15 -4.91
N LEU A 131 -2.71 10.62 -4.52
CA LEU A 131 -3.86 10.43 -5.40
C LEU A 131 -4.71 11.72 -5.53
N GLY A 132 -4.37 12.79 -4.80
CA GLY A 132 -5.08 14.08 -4.84
C GLY A 132 -6.51 14.03 -4.27
N LEU A 133 -6.94 12.88 -3.75
CA LEU A 133 -8.23 12.66 -3.09
C LEU A 133 -8.16 13.07 -1.62
N HIS A 134 -9.29 13.53 -1.06
CA HIS A 134 -9.37 13.81 0.37
C HIS A 134 -9.06 12.52 1.17
N PRO A 135 -8.17 12.54 2.17
CA PRO A 135 -7.68 11.33 2.85
C PRO A 135 -8.79 10.42 3.38
N VAL A 136 -9.89 11.00 3.86
CA VAL A 136 -11.08 10.28 4.33
C VAL A 136 -11.76 9.49 3.20
N ILE A 137 -11.81 10.05 1.97
CA ILE A 137 -12.41 9.39 0.80
C ILE A 137 -11.53 8.22 0.36
N THR A 138 -10.20 8.42 0.37
CA THR A 138 -9.25 7.35 0.10
C THR A 138 -9.40 6.20 1.10
N LEU A 139 -9.44 6.51 2.40
CA LEU A 139 -9.67 5.55 3.48
C LEU A 139 -10.99 4.78 3.31
N MET A 140 -12.10 5.49 3.06
CA MET A 140 -13.39 4.84 2.83
C MET A 140 -13.33 3.91 1.60
N SER A 141 -12.70 4.35 0.52
CA SER A 141 -12.59 3.55 -0.70
C SER A 141 -11.70 2.31 -0.54
N MET A 142 -10.61 2.42 0.21
CA MET A 142 -9.76 1.29 0.60
C MET A 142 -10.55 0.29 1.43
N PHE A 143 -11.32 0.75 2.42
CA PHE A 143 -12.10 -0.11 3.30
C PHE A 143 -13.22 -0.84 2.54
N VAL A 144 -13.95 -0.13 1.68
CA VAL A 144 -15.00 -0.70 0.82
C VAL A 144 -14.40 -1.68 -0.20
N GLY A 145 -13.28 -1.31 -0.83
CA GLY A 145 -12.57 -2.16 -1.78
C GLY A 145 -12.05 -3.44 -1.14
N ALA A 146 -11.45 -3.33 0.05
CA ALA A 146 -10.98 -4.46 0.85
C ALA A 146 -12.11 -5.44 1.16
N LYS A 147 -13.31 -4.92 1.48
CA LYS A 147 -14.46 -5.76 1.81
C LYS A 147 -15.08 -6.46 0.59
N LEU A 148 -15.00 -5.86 -0.60
CA LEU A 148 -15.62 -6.38 -1.83
C LEU A 148 -14.73 -7.34 -2.61
N LEU A 149 -13.45 -6.98 -2.79
CA LEU A 149 -12.51 -7.70 -3.67
C LEU A 149 -11.20 -8.05 -2.93
N GLY A 150 -11.19 -7.94 -1.60
CA GLY A 150 -9.99 -8.19 -0.80
C GLY A 150 -8.85 -7.23 -1.15
N VAL A 151 -7.65 -7.78 -1.17
CA VAL A 151 -6.39 -7.08 -1.48
C VAL A 151 -6.45 -6.29 -2.78
N VAL A 152 -7.06 -6.85 -3.82
CA VAL A 152 -7.14 -6.24 -5.14
C VAL A 152 -8.06 -5.03 -5.10
N GLY A 153 -9.16 -5.11 -4.34
CA GLY A 153 -10.06 -3.98 -4.14
C GLY A 153 -9.47 -2.87 -3.28
N LEU A 154 -8.65 -3.22 -2.28
CA LEU A 154 -7.97 -2.25 -1.41
C LEU A 154 -7.23 -1.17 -2.23
N PHE A 155 -6.56 -1.57 -3.32
CA PHE A 155 -5.85 -0.63 -4.20
C PHE A 155 -6.64 -0.23 -5.44
N GLY A 156 -7.45 -1.14 -6.00
CA GLY A 156 -8.20 -0.88 -7.23
C GLY A 156 -9.26 0.22 -7.06
N PHE A 157 -9.99 0.22 -5.96
CA PHE A 157 -11.08 1.19 -5.73
C PHE A 157 -10.58 2.64 -5.60
N PRO A 158 -9.56 2.95 -4.77
CA PRO A 158 -8.99 4.30 -4.68
C PRO A 158 -8.46 4.80 -6.02
N ILE A 159 -7.84 3.92 -6.81
CA ILE A 159 -7.29 4.26 -8.13
C ILE A 159 -8.42 4.62 -9.09
N ILE A 160 -9.49 3.83 -9.14
CA ILE A 160 -10.67 4.08 -9.98
C ILE A 160 -11.34 5.40 -9.58
N LEU A 161 -11.53 5.64 -8.28
CA LEU A 161 -12.10 6.89 -7.76
C LEU A 161 -11.24 8.11 -8.10
N SER A 162 -9.92 7.96 -8.01
CA SER A 162 -8.99 9.02 -8.39
C SER A 162 -9.09 9.33 -9.89
N LEU A 163 -9.13 8.28 -10.73
CA LEU A 163 -9.29 8.40 -12.17
C LEU A 163 -10.60 9.10 -12.54
N LEU A 164 -11.71 8.69 -11.92
CA LEU A 164 -13.03 9.30 -12.13
C LEU A 164 -13.04 10.78 -11.71
N ARG A 165 -12.44 11.12 -10.57
CA ARG A 165 -12.35 12.51 -10.13
C ARG A 165 -11.47 13.33 -11.06
N HIS A 166 -10.36 12.77 -11.54
CA HIS A 166 -9.49 13.45 -12.49
C HIS A 166 -10.22 13.72 -13.82
N LEU A 167 -10.95 12.75 -14.35
CA LEU A 167 -11.79 12.87 -15.56
C LEU A 167 -12.93 13.89 -15.38
N ASN A 168 -13.49 13.99 -14.17
CA ASN A 168 -14.49 15.01 -13.84
C ASN A 168 -13.88 16.42 -13.73
N SER A 169 -12.71 16.55 -13.09
CA SER A 169 -12.01 17.84 -12.96
C SER A 169 -11.46 18.38 -14.28
N THR A 170 -11.16 17.50 -15.22
CA THR A 170 -10.69 17.86 -16.57
C THR A 170 -11.83 18.08 -17.56
N GLY A 171 -13.09 17.97 -17.10
CA GLY A 171 -14.29 18.26 -17.89
C GLY A 171 -14.62 17.24 -18.98
N VAL A 172 -13.93 16.09 -19.01
CA VAL A 172 -14.15 15.00 -19.98
C VAL A 172 -15.47 14.28 -19.68
N ILE A 173 -15.82 14.16 -18.39
CA ILE A 173 -17.08 13.57 -17.92
C ILE A 173 -17.69 14.54 -16.91
N LYS A 174 -18.93 15.01 -17.11
CA LYS A 174 -19.68 15.74 -16.07
C LYS A 174 -20.50 14.75 -15.26
N LEU A 175 -19.93 14.20 -14.19
CA LEU A 175 -20.66 13.29 -13.29
C LEU A 175 -21.36 14.02 -12.15
N PHE A 176 -20.84 15.16 -11.71
CA PHE A 176 -21.50 16.04 -10.73
C PHE A 176 -21.45 17.48 -11.20
N LYS A 177 -22.58 18.17 -11.03
CA LYS A 177 -22.76 19.60 -11.31
C LYS A 177 -22.16 20.44 -10.18
#